data_AF-A0A1F3KI36-F1
#
_entry.id   AF-A0A1F3KI36-F1
#
_cell.length_a   1.000
_cell.length_b   1.000
_cell.length_c   1.000
_cell.angle_alpha   90.00
_cell.angle_beta   90.00
_cell.angle_gamma   90.00
#
_symmetry.space_group_name_H-M   'P 1'
#
loop_
_entity.id
_entity.type
_entity.pdbx_description
1 polymer ?
#
loop_
_entity_poly.entity_id
_entity_poly.type
_entity_poly.pdbx_seq_one_letter_code
_entity_poly.pdbx_strand_id
1 'polypeptide(L)'
;MKQYFVTGIFLLFSLYLLAASPYLSDRILIAAIKHKPSPIAPGILKQIIEANSPVSTDVMYELEQRNPVIPIGIMNQIRALQTGASARFDTERRIAWLSAELLKLQNMLIEAYISSGDMATAKDIMLNSANVYDKQRLAQIFLNEANFSGARNAINLVLQFIPTDQLNEAQNYIKIMNVIIELAETGKSLFEINAAQEQDLREAASSGTMVALQAETILELVFGESFPAVVSKIQPVSNTKLLMSDIDIRKFDNPVYAKLFPNPNNGNMQLEYSLPKGEDGELLILDVSGKEIYKTELLPNQKLLTIPTISIAEGIYLYRVSLGEGISVTEKLVIIR
;
A
#
# COMPACT_ATOMS: atom_id res chain seq x y z
N MET A 1 5.06 43.76 -25.54
CA MET A 1 5.11 42.43 -26.20
C MET A 1 5.50 41.30 -25.23
N LYS A 2 6.58 41.42 -24.43
CA LYS A 2 6.95 40.41 -23.39
C LYS A 2 5.86 40.14 -22.34
N GLN A 3 5.11 41.15 -21.90
CA GLN A 3 4.09 41.00 -20.84
C GLN A 3 2.87 40.17 -21.29
N TYR A 4 2.49 40.24 -22.58
CA TYR A 4 1.39 39.46 -23.16
C TYR A 4 1.75 38.00 -23.43
N PHE A 5 3.03 37.72 -23.72
CA PHE A 5 3.52 36.36 -23.93
C PHE A 5 3.58 35.57 -22.62
N VAL A 6 3.96 36.26 -21.54
CA VAL A 6 4.01 35.70 -20.19
C VAL A 6 2.59 35.41 -19.70
N THR A 7 1.63 36.33 -19.82
CA THR A 7 0.22 36.10 -19.42
C THR A 7 -0.47 35.00 -20.22
N GLY A 8 -0.16 34.82 -21.50
CA GLY A 8 -0.69 33.71 -22.31
C GLY A 8 -0.25 32.32 -21.84
N ILE A 9 1.02 32.17 -21.45
CA ILE A 9 1.57 30.90 -20.92
C ILE A 9 0.99 30.59 -19.53
N PHE A 10 0.72 31.62 -18.72
CA PHE A 10 0.11 31.46 -17.39
C PHE A 10 -1.33 30.95 -17.44
N LEU A 11 -2.14 31.51 -18.35
CA LEU A 11 -3.53 31.12 -18.51
C LEU A 11 -3.62 29.67 -19.02
N LEU A 12 -2.70 29.27 -19.90
CA LEU A 12 -2.53 27.89 -20.36
C LEU A 12 -2.18 26.94 -19.21
N PHE A 13 -1.22 27.29 -18.35
CA PHE A 13 -0.83 26.42 -17.22
C PHE A 13 -1.98 26.13 -16.25
N SER A 14 -2.75 27.15 -15.86
CA SER A 14 -3.94 26.95 -15.02
C SER A 14 -5.03 26.13 -15.72
N LEU A 15 -5.15 26.25 -17.04
CA LEU A 15 -6.10 25.47 -17.84
C LEU A 15 -5.73 23.98 -17.83
N TYR A 16 -4.43 23.66 -17.93
CA TYR A 16 -3.95 22.28 -17.84
C TYR A 16 -4.21 21.66 -16.46
N LEU A 17 -4.00 22.43 -15.38
CA LEU A 17 -4.30 21.95 -14.02
C LEU A 17 -5.80 21.68 -13.84
N LEU A 18 -6.66 22.57 -14.33
CA LEU A 18 -8.11 22.35 -14.29
C LEU A 18 -8.53 21.16 -15.15
N ALA A 19 -7.94 20.99 -16.34
CA ALA A 19 -8.23 19.85 -17.22
C ALA A 19 -7.79 18.50 -16.63
N ALA A 20 -6.74 18.48 -15.81
CA ALA A 20 -6.27 17.28 -15.11
C ALA A 20 -6.94 17.04 -13.74
N SER A 21 -7.72 18.01 -13.25
CA SER A 21 -8.54 17.83 -12.05
C SER A 21 -9.71 16.87 -12.36
N PRO A 22 -10.20 16.06 -11.40
CA PRO A 22 -9.92 16.05 -9.95
C PRO A 22 -8.76 15.12 -9.51
N TYR A 23 -7.79 14.84 -10.40
CA TYR A 23 -6.77 13.81 -10.18
C TYR A 23 -5.35 14.37 -9.97
N LEU A 24 -5.22 15.63 -9.58
CA LEU A 24 -3.91 16.23 -9.34
C LEU A 24 -3.26 15.65 -8.08
N SER A 25 -1.93 15.47 -8.14
CA SER A 25 -1.17 15.01 -7.00
C SER A 25 -0.78 16.11 -6.03
N ASP A 26 -0.57 15.77 -4.76
CA ASP A 26 -0.08 16.69 -3.73
C ASP A 26 1.16 17.44 -4.19
N ARG A 27 2.11 16.73 -4.82
CA ARG A 27 3.31 17.34 -5.40
C ARG A 27 2.96 18.41 -6.44
N ILE A 28 1.99 18.16 -7.31
CA ILE A 28 1.55 19.12 -8.34
C ILE A 28 0.78 20.27 -7.70
N LEU A 29 -0.13 19.99 -6.76
CA LEU A 29 -0.90 21.00 -6.05
C LEU A 29 0.01 21.93 -5.24
N ILE A 30 0.96 21.38 -4.48
CA ILE A 30 1.96 22.14 -3.74
C ILE A 30 2.84 22.96 -4.69
N ALA A 31 3.27 22.39 -5.81
CA ALA A 31 4.02 23.12 -6.83
C ALA A 31 3.21 24.30 -7.41
N ALA A 32 1.91 24.10 -7.66
CA ALA A 32 1.01 25.15 -8.14
C ALA A 32 0.80 26.25 -7.08
N ILE A 33 0.67 25.89 -5.80
CA ILE A 33 0.55 26.81 -4.67
C ILE A 33 1.80 27.68 -4.53
N LYS A 34 2.98 27.04 -4.59
CA LYS A 34 4.31 27.67 -4.44
C LYS A 34 4.84 28.34 -5.71
N HIS A 35 4.08 28.32 -6.80
CA HIS A 35 4.53 28.79 -8.09
C HIS A 35 5.07 30.24 -8.04
N LYS A 36 6.31 30.44 -8.51
CA LYS A 36 7.03 31.71 -8.56
C LYS A 36 7.69 31.89 -9.93
N PRO A 37 7.94 33.12 -10.41
CA PRO A 37 7.78 34.41 -9.71
C PRO A 37 6.36 34.99 -9.75
N SER A 38 5.47 34.46 -10.58
CA SER A 38 4.07 34.93 -10.67
C SER A 38 3.13 33.90 -10.03
N PRO A 39 2.64 34.15 -8.81
CA PRO A 39 1.73 33.23 -8.13
C PRO A 39 0.38 33.18 -8.83
N ILE A 40 -0.26 32.01 -8.85
CA ILE A 40 -1.61 31.83 -9.41
C ILE A 40 -2.61 32.73 -8.68
N ALA A 41 -3.53 33.39 -9.41
CA ALA A 41 -4.53 34.26 -8.77
C ALA A 41 -5.39 33.45 -7.77
N PRO A 42 -5.72 33.97 -6.58
CA PRO A 42 -6.46 33.22 -5.55
C PRO A 42 -7.77 32.60 -6.04
N GLY A 43 -8.49 33.27 -6.95
CA GLY A 43 -9.73 32.72 -7.53
C GLY A 43 -9.51 31.51 -8.45
N ILE A 44 -8.43 31.48 -9.22
CA ILE A 44 -8.07 30.34 -10.07
C ILE A 44 -7.56 29.19 -9.20
N LEU A 45 -6.71 29.51 -8.22
CA LEU A 45 -6.20 28.52 -7.27
C LEU A 45 -7.36 27.87 -6.49
N LYS A 46 -8.34 28.66 -6.06
CA LYS A 46 -9.59 28.15 -5.48
C LYS A 46 -10.22 27.10 -6.38
N GLN A 47 -10.51 27.40 -7.64
CA GLN A 47 -11.17 26.46 -8.56
C GLN A 47 -10.39 25.14 -8.69
N ILE A 48 -9.06 25.21 -8.78
CA ILE A 48 -8.20 24.02 -8.84
C ILE A 48 -8.32 23.21 -7.54
N ILE A 49 -8.21 23.84 -6.38
CA ILE A 49 -8.27 23.14 -5.09
C ILE A 49 -9.67 22.57 -4.83
N GLU A 50 -10.74 23.32 -5.12
CA GLU A 50 -12.11 22.83 -4.97
C GLU A 50 -12.36 21.60 -5.83
N ALA A 51 -11.87 21.60 -7.08
CA ALA A 51 -11.98 20.46 -7.97
C ALA A 51 -11.23 19.20 -7.47
N ASN A 52 -10.17 19.36 -6.66
CA ASN A 52 -9.39 18.24 -6.11
C ASN A 52 -9.66 17.98 -4.62
N SER A 53 -10.66 18.64 -4.02
CA SER A 53 -10.95 18.51 -2.60
C SER A 53 -11.70 17.20 -2.29
N PRO A 54 -11.54 16.63 -1.08
CA PRO A 54 -10.60 17.04 -0.03
C PRO A 54 -9.12 16.82 -0.42
N VAL A 55 -8.25 17.74 0.00
CA VAL A 55 -6.80 17.68 -0.19
C VAL A 55 -6.11 17.26 1.12
N SER A 56 -4.85 16.84 1.04
CA SER A 56 -4.10 16.43 2.23
C SER A 56 -3.80 17.59 3.19
N THR A 57 -3.41 17.23 4.42
CA THR A 57 -2.96 18.20 5.43
C THR A 57 -1.75 19.02 4.96
N ASP A 58 -0.86 18.42 4.17
CA ASP A 58 0.34 19.07 3.65
C ASP A 58 -0.03 20.12 2.61
N VAL A 59 -0.96 19.79 1.70
CA VAL A 59 -1.50 20.75 0.72
C VAL A 59 -2.22 21.89 1.44
N MET A 60 -3.02 21.59 2.47
CA MET A 60 -3.71 22.60 3.28
C MET A 60 -2.73 23.52 4.01
N TYR A 61 -1.68 22.97 4.61
CA TYR A 61 -0.63 23.76 5.26
C TYR A 61 0.01 24.74 4.27
N GLU A 62 0.35 24.29 3.06
CA GLU A 62 0.94 25.15 2.04
C GLU A 62 -0.02 26.24 1.52
N LEU A 63 -1.33 25.96 1.48
CA LEU A 63 -2.33 26.99 1.18
C LEU A 63 -2.39 28.09 2.24
N GLU A 64 -2.28 27.71 3.51
CA GLU A 64 -2.31 28.64 4.65
C GLU A 64 -1.03 29.49 4.75
N GLN A 65 0.12 28.91 4.41
CA GLN A 65 1.42 29.60 4.42
C GLN A 65 1.72 30.36 3.11
N ARG A 66 0.79 30.34 2.15
CA ARG A 66 1.01 30.88 0.82
C ARG A 66 1.27 32.40 0.84
N ASN A 67 2.21 32.85 0.01
CA ASN A 67 2.45 34.26 -0.30
C ASN A 67 2.29 34.54 -1.81
N PRO A 68 1.38 35.44 -2.25
CA PRO A 68 0.49 36.28 -1.45
C PRO A 68 -0.60 35.46 -0.75
N VAL A 69 -1.01 35.97 0.41
CA VAL A 69 -2.03 35.36 1.28
C VAL A 69 -3.35 35.20 0.53
N ILE A 70 -3.98 34.04 0.68
CA ILE A 70 -5.31 33.78 0.13
C ILE A 70 -6.34 34.53 0.98
N PRO A 71 -7.26 35.31 0.38
CA PRO A 71 -8.31 35.98 1.13
C PRO A 71 -9.10 35.02 2.03
N ILE A 72 -9.41 35.46 3.26
CA ILE A 72 -10.06 34.62 4.28
C ILE A 72 -11.38 33.99 3.79
N GLY A 73 -12.16 34.72 2.98
CA GLY A 73 -13.41 34.21 2.41
C GLY A 73 -13.19 33.04 1.45
N ILE A 74 -12.11 33.08 0.65
CA ILE A 74 -11.74 31.96 -0.24
C ILE A 74 -11.23 30.78 0.59
N MET A 75 -10.42 31.03 1.61
CA MET A 75 -9.90 29.96 2.48
C MET A 75 -11.04 29.21 3.20
N ASN A 76 -12.04 29.94 3.68
CA ASN A 76 -13.20 29.32 4.34
C ASN A 76 -14.03 28.47 3.36
N GLN A 77 -14.15 28.89 2.10
CA GLN A 77 -14.81 28.08 1.06
C GLN A 77 -14.05 26.77 0.79
N ILE A 78 -12.72 26.83 0.71
CA ILE A 78 -11.88 25.63 0.55
C ILE A 78 -12.03 24.69 1.75
N ARG A 79 -11.98 25.23 2.98
CA ARG A 79 -12.11 24.43 4.23
C ARG A 79 -13.45 23.71 4.32
N ALA A 80 -14.54 24.34 3.87
CA ALA A 80 -15.87 23.73 3.88
C ALA A 80 -15.97 22.48 2.97
N LEU A 81 -15.07 22.35 1.99
CA LEU A 81 -15.03 21.22 1.05
C LEU A 81 -14.07 20.10 1.50
N GLN A 82 -13.41 20.23 2.66
CA GLN A 82 -12.48 19.21 3.17
C GLN A 82 -13.20 18.08 3.90
N THR A 83 -14.20 17.47 3.26
CA THR A 83 -14.99 16.37 3.84
C THR A 83 -15.09 15.19 2.87
N GLY A 84 -15.13 13.97 3.41
CA GLY A 84 -15.26 12.74 2.62
C GLY A 84 -13.94 12.27 1.99
N ALA A 85 -14.04 11.67 0.81
CA ALA A 85 -12.92 11.17 0.02
C ALA A 85 -12.83 11.94 -1.31
N SER A 86 -11.62 12.16 -1.81
CA SER A 86 -11.42 12.79 -3.12
C SER A 86 -11.57 11.77 -4.25
N ALA A 87 -11.91 12.24 -5.45
CA ALA A 87 -12.01 11.37 -6.62
C ALA A 87 -10.71 10.64 -6.94
N ARG A 88 -9.56 11.30 -6.70
CA ARG A 88 -8.24 10.68 -6.78
C ARG A 88 -8.07 9.56 -5.77
N PHE A 89 -8.39 9.80 -4.50
CA PHE A 89 -8.33 8.77 -3.46
C PHE A 89 -9.18 7.55 -3.83
N ASP A 90 -10.43 7.76 -4.25
CA ASP A 90 -11.33 6.66 -4.64
C ASP A 90 -10.79 5.86 -5.83
N THR A 91 -10.20 6.55 -6.81
CA THR A 91 -9.61 5.92 -8.00
C THR A 91 -8.34 5.16 -7.66
N GLU A 92 -7.43 5.75 -6.87
CA GLU A 92 -6.20 5.10 -6.40
C GLU A 92 -6.53 3.86 -5.56
N ARG A 93 -7.52 3.95 -4.67
CA ARG A 93 -8.04 2.79 -3.91
C ARG A 93 -8.57 1.70 -4.84
N ARG A 94 -9.35 2.07 -5.87
CA ARG A 94 -9.87 1.10 -6.85
C ARG A 94 -8.75 0.43 -7.65
N ILE A 95 -7.75 1.19 -8.07
CA ILE A 95 -6.56 0.65 -8.76
C ILE A 95 -5.84 -0.34 -7.85
N ALA A 96 -5.58 0.02 -6.59
CA ALA A 96 -4.91 -0.84 -5.63
C ALA A 96 -5.68 -2.16 -5.41
N TRP A 97 -7.00 -2.11 -5.28
CA TRP A 97 -7.85 -3.30 -5.18
C TRP A 97 -7.79 -4.17 -6.43
N LEU A 98 -7.97 -3.58 -7.61
CA LEU A 98 -7.90 -4.31 -8.89
C LEU A 98 -6.53 -4.95 -9.11
N SER A 99 -5.44 -4.25 -8.78
CA SER A 99 -4.08 -4.77 -8.88
C SER A 99 -3.86 -5.95 -7.94
N ALA A 100 -4.40 -5.91 -6.72
CA ALA A 100 -4.30 -7.01 -5.77
C ALA A 100 -5.11 -8.24 -6.22
N GLU A 101 -6.33 -8.06 -6.73
CA GLU A 101 -7.13 -9.17 -7.23
C GLU A 101 -6.48 -9.80 -8.48
N LEU A 102 -5.93 -8.98 -9.37
CA LEU A 102 -5.18 -9.46 -10.54
C LEU A 102 -3.99 -10.32 -10.11
N LEU A 103 -3.20 -9.88 -9.13
CA LEU A 103 -2.06 -10.64 -8.59
C LEU A 103 -2.51 -11.99 -8.03
N LYS A 104 -3.61 -12.01 -7.26
CA LYS A 104 -4.18 -13.24 -6.70
C LYS A 104 -4.63 -14.20 -7.79
N LEU A 105 -5.37 -13.71 -8.79
CA LEU A 105 -5.84 -14.54 -9.91
C LEU A 105 -4.67 -15.08 -10.74
N GLN A 106 -3.63 -14.29 -10.96
CA GLN A 106 -2.40 -14.75 -11.61
C GLN A 106 -1.72 -15.88 -10.83
N ASN A 107 -1.58 -15.74 -9.50
CA ASN A 107 -1.03 -16.81 -8.67
C ASN A 107 -1.88 -18.08 -8.74
N MET A 108 -3.20 -17.97 -8.66
CA MET A 108 -4.11 -19.12 -8.79
C MET A 108 -3.96 -19.80 -10.15
N LEU A 109 -3.82 -19.01 -11.23
CA LEU A 109 -3.62 -19.53 -12.57
C LEU A 109 -2.28 -20.28 -12.70
N ILE A 110 -1.21 -19.70 -12.15
CA ILE A 110 0.12 -20.34 -12.10
C ILE A 110 0.03 -21.68 -11.36
N GLU A 111 -0.57 -21.72 -10.17
CA GLU A 111 -0.71 -22.96 -9.40
C GLU A 111 -1.55 -24.01 -10.14
N ALA A 112 -2.60 -23.59 -10.86
CA ALA A 112 -3.42 -24.50 -11.65
C ALA A 112 -2.61 -25.17 -12.77
N TYR A 113 -1.76 -24.42 -13.47
CA TYR A 113 -0.89 -24.96 -14.52
C TYR A 113 0.23 -25.86 -13.97
N ILE A 114 0.82 -25.49 -12.83
CA ILE A 114 1.79 -26.36 -12.14
C ILE A 114 1.13 -27.68 -11.74
N SER A 115 -0.09 -27.61 -11.18
CA SER A 115 -0.84 -28.79 -10.73
C SER A 115 -1.32 -29.68 -11.87
N SER A 116 -1.58 -29.11 -13.06
CA SER A 116 -1.94 -29.88 -14.26
C SER A 116 -0.72 -30.47 -14.98
N GLY A 117 0.50 -30.12 -14.56
CA GLY A 117 1.76 -30.55 -15.17
C GLY A 117 2.21 -29.69 -16.36
N ASP A 118 1.48 -28.63 -16.70
CA ASP A 118 1.85 -27.70 -17.78
C ASP A 118 2.85 -26.64 -17.29
N MET A 119 4.06 -27.10 -17.03
CA MET A 119 5.14 -26.24 -16.53
C MET A 119 5.59 -25.18 -17.56
N ALA A 120 5.39 -25.44 -18.86
CA ALA A 120 5.78 -24.51 -19.91
C ALA A 120 4.95 -23.23 -19.84
N THR A 121 3.63 -23.35 -19.75
CA THR A 121 2.73 -22.20 -19.63
C THR A 121 2.89 -21.48 -18.30
N ALA A 122 3.09 -22.21 -17.19
CA ALA A 122 3.36 -21.58 -15.89
C ALA A 122 4.61 -20.68 -15.94
N LYS A 123 5.71 -21.15 -16.56
CA LYS A 123 6.94 -20.37 -16.72
C LYS A 123 6.76 -19.15 -17.63
N ASP A 124 5.97 -19.28 -18.71
CA ASP A 124 5.68 -18.14 -19.59
C ASP A 124 4.89 -17.03 -18.88
N ILE A 125 3.89 -17.40 -18.06
CA ILE A 125 3.14 -16.44 -17.24
C ILE A 125 4.08 -15.73 -16.27
N MET A 126 4.93 -16.48 -15.55
CA MET A 126 5.91 -15.89 -14.62
C MET A 126 6.90 -14.97 -15.31
N LEU A 127 7.35 -15.32 -16.52
CA LEU A 127 8.31 -14.54 -17.30
C LEU A 127 7.72 -13.18 -17.70
N ASN A 128 6.45 -13.16 -18.12
CA ASN A 128 5.77 -11.95 -18.59
C ASN A 128 5.14 -11.11 -17.47
N SER A 129 5.09 -11.61 -16.24
CA SER A 129 4.55 -10.88 -15.09
C SER A 129 5.40 -9.66 -14.71
N ALA A 130 4.80 -8.59 -14.21
CA ALA A 130 5.53 -7.47 -13.59
C ALA A 130 5.88 -7.74 -12.11
N ASN A 131 5.41 -8.86 -11.55
CA ASN A 131 5.68 -9.22 -10.17
C ASN A 131 7.11 -9.77 -10.02
N VAL A 132 7.88 -9.15 -9.12
CA VAL A 132 9.25 -9.57 -8.81
C VAL A 132 9.30 -10.98 -8.21
N TYR A 133 8.31 -11.35 -7.38
CA TYR A 133 8.27 -12.69 -6.77
C TYR A 133 8.13 -13.80 -7.81
N ASP A 134 7.45 -13.54 -8.93
CA ASP A 134 7.34 -14.50 -10.03
C ASP A 134 8.70 -14.75 -10.68
N LYS A 135 9.54 -13.71 -10.79
CA LYS A 135 10.91 -13.83 -11.30
C LYS A 135 11.81 -14.61 -10.35
N GLN A 136 11.68 -14.38 -9.06
CA GLN A 136 12.41 -15.14 -8.04
C GLN A 136 12.03 -16.62 -8.06
N ARG A 137 10.73 -16.92 -8.12
CA ARG A 137 10.23 -18.29 -8.24
C ARG A 137 10.67 -18.96 -9.55
N LEU A 138 10.61 -18.23 -10.66
CA LEU A 138 11.08 -18.71 -11.97
C LEU A 138 12.57 -19.06 -11.95
N ALA A 139 13.40 -18.25 -11.27
CA ALA A 139 14.81 -18.56 -11.10
C ALA A 139 15.05 -19.86 -10.33
N GLN A 140 14.29 -20.10 -9.25
CA GLN A 140 14.38 -21.35 -8.47
C GLN A 140 13.93 -22.56 -9.30
N ILE A 141 12.86 -22.42 -10.08
CA ILE A 141 12.41 -23.46 -11.02
C ILE A 141 13.53 -23.80 -12.02
N PHE A 142 14.11 -22.79 -12.66
CA PHE A 142 15.18 -23.02 -13.62
C PHE A 142 16.44 -23.62 -12.98
N LEU A 143 16.76 -23.26 -11.73
CA LEU A 143 17.85 -23.87 -10.98
C LEU A 143 17.61 -25.37 -10.76
N ASN A 144 16.39 -25.75 -10.36
CA ASN A 144 16.01 -27.16 -10.17
C ASN A 144 16.01 -27.96 -11.49
N GLU A 145 15.73 -27.29 -12.61
CA GLU A 145 15.81 -27.87 -13.97
C GLU A 145 17.24 -27.91 -14.53
N ALA A 146 18.26 -27.48 -13.78
CA ALA A 146 19.63 -27.27 -14.23
C ALA A 146 19.75 -26.32 -15.45
N ASN A 147 18.77 -25.44 -15.65
CA ASN A 147 18.78 -24.38 -16.66
C ASN A 147 19.40 -23.09 -16.08
N PHE A 148 20.72 -23.09 -15.93
CA PHE A 148 21.44 -21.97 -15.31
C PHE A 148 21.35 -20.65 -16.08
N SER A 149 21.29 -20.71 -17.41
CA SER A 149 21.08 -19.54 -18.26
C SER A 149 19.70 -18.92 -18.03
N GLY A 150 18.64 -19.76 -17.97
CA GLY A 150 17.29 -19.33 -17.62
C GLY A 150 17.22 -18.71 -16.22
N ALA A 151 17.89 -19.32 -15.24
CA ALA A 151 17.94 -18.80 -13.87
C ALA A 151 18.59 -17.41 -13.81
N ARG A 152 19.74 -17.21 -14.48
CA ARG A 152 20.40 -15.89 -14.56
C ARG A 152 19.55 -14.84 -15.25
N ASN A 153 18.84 -15.21 -16.32
CA ASN A 153 17.90 -14.30 -16.98
C ASN A 153 16.78 -13.88 -16.01
N ALA A 154 16.14 -14.85 -15.35
CA ALA A 154 15.05 -14.59 -14.41
C ALA A 154 15.45 -13.66 -13.26
N ILE A 155 16.61 -13.87 -12.62
CA ILE A 155 17.07 -12.98 -11.55
C ILE A 155 17.44 -11.58 -12.07
N ASN A 156 17.99 -11.46 -13.28
CA ASN A 156 18.32 -10.13 -13.85
C ASN A 156 17.07 -9.31 -14.19
N LEU A 157 15.95 -9.97 -14.51
CA LEU A 157 14.66 -9.31 -14.70
C LEU A 157 14.12 -8.67 -13.40
N VAL A 158 14.55 -9.12 -12.21
CA VAL A 158 14.14 -8.51 -10.93
C VAL A 158 14.47 -7.02 -10.90
N LEU A 159 15.65 -6.62 -11.40
CA LEU A 159 16.07 -5.21 -11.42
C LEU A 159 15.19 -4.31 -12.30
N GLN A 160 14.44 -4.88 -13.24
CA GLN A 160 13.57 -4.12 -14.14
C GLN A 160 12.23 -3.72 -13.50
N PHE A 161 11.76 -4.52 -12.53
CA PHE A 161 10.43 -4.36 -11.95
C PHE A 161 10.46 -3.95 -10.46
N ILE A 162 11.66 -3.85 -9.87
CA ILE A 162 11.83 -3.43 -8.48
C ILE A 162 11.69 -1.90 -8.33
N PRO A 163 11.01 -1.40 -7.28
CA PRO A 163 11.05 0.00 -6.90
C PRO A 163 12.48 0.48 -6.58
N THR A 164 12.78 1.76 -6.82
CA THR A 164 14.13 2.32 -6.67
C THR A 164 14.67 2.26 -5.24
N ASP A 165 13.79 2.38 -4.25
CA ASP A 165 14.08 2.27 -2.82
C ASP A 165 14.49 0.85 -2.39
N GLN A 166 14.12 -0.18 -3.16
CA GLN A 166 14.46 -1.58 -2.92
C GLN A 166 15.60 -2.10 -3.81
N LEU A 167 16.24 -1.22 -4.59
CA LEU A 167 17.26 -1.61 -5.55
C LEU A 167 18.48 -2.29 -4.89
N ASN A 168 18.91 -1.80 -3.73
CA ASN A 168 20.02 -2.40 -2.98
C ASN A 168 19.69 -3.84 -2.55
N GLU A 169 18.47 -4.09 -2.09
CA GLU A 169 18.02 -5.43 -1.71
C GLU A 169 18.01 -6.38 -2.92
N ALA A 170 17.47 -5.93 -4.06
CA ALA A 170 17.47 -6.70 -5.29
C ALA A 170 18.89 -7.05 -5.80
N GLN A 171 19.83 -6.11 -5.70
CA GLN A 171 21.22 -6.34 -6.07
C GLN A 171 21.88 -7.41 -5.18
N ASN A 172 21.66 -7.36 -3.87
CA ASN A 172 22.18 -8.37 -2.94
C ASN A 172 21.54 -9.76 -3.18
N TYR A 173 20.24 -9.81 -3.51
CA TYR A 173 19.59 -11.05 -3.91
C TYR A 173 20.25 -11.68 -5.15
N ILE A 174 20.54 -10.86 -6.17
CA ILE A 174 21.21 -11.33 -7.38
C ILE A 174 22.62 -11.85 -7.09
N LYS A 175 23.38 -11.16 -6.23
CA LYS A 175 24.71 -11.64 -5.79
C LYS A 175 24.62 -13.04 -5.19
N ILE A 176 23.76 -13.24 -4.19
CA ILE A 176 23.60 -14.55 -3.53
C ILE A 176 23.15 -15.62 -4.54
N MET A 177 22.17 -15.31 -5.38
CA MET A 177 21.68 -16.26 -6.37
C MET A 177 22.73 -16.63 -7.42
N ASN A 178 23.60 -15.69 -7.84
CA ASN A 178 24.70 -15.99 -8.75
C ASN A 178 25.70 -16.97 -8.12
N VAL A 179 26.04 -16.81 -6.83
CA VAL A 179 26.89 -17.78 -6.12
C VAL A 179 26.26 -19.19 -6.17
N ILE A 180 24.97 -19.30 -5.87
CA ILE A 180 24.24 -20.57 -5.89
C ILE A 180 24.23 -21.18 -7.31
N ILE A 181 23.94 -20.36 -8.33
CA ILE A 181 23.90 -20.80 -9.73
C ILE A 181 25.27 -21.29 -10.19
N GLU A 182 26.35 -20.57 -9.88
CA GLU A 182 27.71 -20.94 -10.28
C GLU A 182 28.18 -22.24 -9.63
N LEU A 183 27.87 -22.44 -8.34
CA LEU A 183 28.17 -23.69 -7.65
C LEU A 183 27.41 -24.86 -8.32
N ALA A 184 26.11 -24.69 -8.56
CA ALA A 184 25.30 -25.71 -9.23
C ALA A 184 25.79 -26.01 -10.66
N GLU A 185 26.15 -24.99 -11.44
CA GLU A 185 26.66 -25.11 -12.81
C GLU A 185 28.01 -25.84 -12.86
N THR A 186 28.85 -25.68 -11.83
CA THR A 186 30.13 -26.37 -11.70
C THR A 186 30.04 -27.71 -10.97
N GLY A 187 28.83 -28.14 -10.57
CA GLY A 187 28.61 -29.38 -9.81
C GLY A 187 29.19 -29.36 -8.40
N LYS A 188 29.45 -28.17 -7.85
CA LYS A 188 30.01 -27.95 -6.52
C LYS A 188 28.91 -27.82 -5.48
N SER A 189 29.22 -28.26 -4.27
CA SER A 189 28.36 -28.06 -3.10
C SER A 189 28.54 -26.66 -2.49
N LEU A 190 27.62 -26.26 -1.61
CA LEU A 190 27.76 -25.04 -0.80
C LEU A 190 29.03 -25.03 0.06
N PHE A 191 29.61 -26.20 0.37
CA PHE A 191 30.85 -26.31 1.14
C PHE A 191 32.12 -26.05 0.32
N GLU A 192 31.99 -25.85 -0.99
CA GLU A 192 33.09 -25.60 -1.93
C GLU A 192 33.11 -24.16 -2.45
N ILE A 193 32.54 -23.24 -1.68
CA ILE A 193 32.59 -21.79 -1.92
C ILE A 193 34.04 -21.32 -2.00
N ASN A 194 34.36 -20.55 -3.05
CA ASN A 194 35.68 -19.93 -3.20
C ASN A 194 35.75 -18.55 -2.51
N ALA A 195 36.96 -17.99 -2.39
CA ALA A 195 37.19 -16.72 -1.70
C ALA A 195 36.41 -15.52 -2.30
N ALA A 196 36.16 -15.50 -3.62
CA ALA A 196 35.37 -14.44 -4.24
C ALA A 196 33.88 -14.57 -3.92
N GLN A 197 33.35 -15.80 -3.98
CA GLN A 197 31.97 -16.11 -3.62
C GLN A 197 31.70 -15.88 -2.12
N GLU A 198 32.68 -16.20 -1.27
CA GLU A 198 32.64 -15.89 0.16
C GLU A 198 32.55 -14.37 0.38
N GLN A 199 33.37 -13.59 -0.34
CA GLN A 199 33.35 -12.13 -0.24
C GLN A 199 31.98 -11.56 -0.64
N ASP A 200 31.37 -12.06 -1.73
CA ASP A 200 30.02 -11.65 -2.15
C ASP A 200 28.96 -11.94 -1.07
N LEU A 201 29.05 -13.10 -0.42
CA LEU A 201 28.16 -13.45 0.69
C LEU A 201 28.37 -12.55 1.91
N ARG A 202 29.62 -12.24 2.27
CA ARG A 202 29.94 -11.33 3.38
C ARG A 202 29.43 -9.92 3.14
N GLU A 203 29.57 -9.41 1.91
CA GLU A 203 28.99 -8.13 1.53
C GLU A 203 27.46 -8.13 1.65
N ALA A 204 26.80 -9.17 1.15
CA ALA A 204 25.34 -9.30 1.25
C ALA A 204 24.86 -9.42 2.71
N ALA A 205 25.57 -10.17 3.55
CA ALA A 205 25.28 -10.28 4.99
C ALA A 205 25.43 -8.92 5.70
N SER A 206 26.44 -8.12 5.34
CA SER A 206 26.66 -6.80 5.93
C SER A 206 25.67 -5.71 5.47
N SER A 207 24.78 -6.02 4.51
CA SER A 207 23.91 -5.03 3.86
C SER A 207 22.78 -4.50 4.75
N GLY A 208 22.40 -5.21 5.82
CA GLY A 208 21.24 -4.88 6.65
C GLY A 208 19.89 -4.99 5.94
N THR A 209 19.86 -5.61 4.75
CA THR A 209 18.62 -5.88 3.99
C THR A 209 17.97 -7.19 4.45
N MET A 210 16.71 -7.44 4.09
CA MET A 210 16.05 -8.72 4.44
C MET A 210 16.77 -9.94 3.85
N VAL A 211 17.40 -9.77 2.69
CA VAL A 211 18.19 -10.78 2.00
C VAL A 211 19.50 -11.11 2.74
N ALA A 212 19.97 -10.24 3.64
CA ALA A 212 21.15 -10.51 4.46
C ALA A 212 21.02 -11.82 5.24
N LEU A 213 19.82 -12.15 5.75
CA LEU A 213 19.59 -13.40 6.48
C LEU A 213 19.93 -14.64 5.64
N GLN A 214 19.69 -14.62 4.33
CA GLN A 214 20.03 -15.74 3.45
C GLN A 214 21.56 -15.90 3.35
N ALA A 215 22.30 -14.81 3.24
CA ALA A 215 23.77 -14.84 3.24
C ALA A 215 24.33 -15.27 4.59
N GLU A 216 23.80 -14.74 5.70
CA GLU A 216 24.16 -15.14 7.07
C GLU A 216 23.93 -16.64 7.28
N THR A 217 22.79 -17.17 6.84
CA THR A 217 22.49 -18.61 6.94
C THR A 217 23.49 -19.46 6.17
N ILE A 218 23.91 -19.03 4.97
CA ILE A 218 24.92 -19.74 4.18
C ILE A 218 26.28 -19.70 4.91
N LEU A 219 26.67 -18.52 5.42
CA LEU A 219 27.94 -18.36 6.13
C LEU A 219 27.96 -19.15 7.45
N GLU A 220 26.85 -19.20 8.19
CA GLU A 220 26.68 -20.03 9.38
C GLU A 220 26.79 -21.53 9.03
N LEU A 221 26.10 -21.97 7.99
CA LEU A 221 26.11 -23.37 7.56
C LEU A 221 27.48 -23.84 7.07
N VAL A 222 28.20 -23.00 6.33
CA VAL A 222 29.46 -23.38 5.64
C VAL A 222 30.68 -23.13 6.52
N PHE A 223 30.72 -22.01 7.25
CA PHE A 223 31.89 -21.59 8.03
C PHE A 223 31.70 -21.70 9.55
N GLY A 224 30.48 -22.04 10.02
CA GLY A 224 30.18 -22.13 11.45
C GLY A 224 30.17 -20.78 12.16
N GLU A 225 29.96 -19.70 11.41
CA GLU A 225 29.92 -18.33 11.95
C GLU A 225 28.62 -18.06 12.69
N SER A 226 28.70 -17.37 13.81
CA SER A 226 27.51 -16.92 14.54
C SER A 226 27.24 -15.46 14.25
N PHE A 227 26.08 -15.18 13.68
CA PHE A 227 25.58 -13.83 13.48
C PHE A 227 24.75 -13.41 14.70
N PRO A 228 24.92 -12.18 15.20
CA PRO A 228 24.14 -11.71 16.33
C PRO A 228 22.66 -11.65 15.94
N ALA A 229 21.83 -12.47 16.57
CA ALA A 229 20.39 -12.43 16.37
C ALA A 229 19.89 -11.00 16.66
N VAL A 230 19.24 -10.38 15.66
CA VAL A 230 18.57 -9.10 15.86
C VAL A 230 17.31 -9.36 16.69
N VAL A 231 17.48 -9.45 18.01
CA VAL A 231 16.34 -9.46 18.93
C VAL A 231 15.81 -8.04 18.98
N SER A 232 14.73 -7.78 18.24
CA SER A 232 13.97 -6.56 18.40
C SER A 232 13.56 -6.44 19.86
N LYS A 233 14.17 -5.49 20.59
CA LYS A 233 13.76 -5.18 21.96
C LYS A 233 12.28 -4.80 21.90
N ILE A 234 11.43 -5.54 22.60
CA ILE A 234 10.06 -5.13 22.85
C ILE A 234 10.17 -3.83 23.66
N GLN A 235 9.98 -2.69 23.00
CA GLN A 235 9.86 -1.40 23.68
C GLN A 235 8.67 -1.52 24.63
N PRO A 236 8.83 -1.33 25.96
CA PRO A 236 7.69 -1.32 26.86
C PRO A 236 6.75 -0.22 26.39
N VAL A 237 5.56 -0.61 25.95
CA VAL A 237 4.55 0.29 25.38
C VAL A 237 4.01 1.17 26.52
N SER A 238 4.78 2.20 26.87
CA SER A 238 4.21 3.39 27.49
C SER A 238 3.28 4.01 26.45
N ASN A 239 2.15 4.55 26.87
CA ASN A 239 1.03 5.09 26.08
C ASN A 239 1.36 6.21 25.05
N THR A 240 2.55 6.23 24.47
CA THR A 240 2.81 6.79 23.15
C THR A 240 2.05 5.96 22.13
N LYS A 241 1.03 6.57 21.52
CA LYS A 241 0.56 6.20 20.18
C LYS A 241 1.80 5.85 19.36
N LEU A 242 1.88 4.60 18.90
CA LEU A 242 2.88 4.17 17.95
C LEU A 242 2.90 5.21 16.82
N LEU A 243 3.95 6.04 16.79
CA LEU A 243 4.47 6.57 15.54
C LEU A 243 4.98 5.33 14.81
N MET A 244 4.07 4.70 14.10
CA MET A 244 4.33 3.62 13.18
C MET A 244 5.19 4.25 12.10
N SER A 245 6.52 4.16 12.25
CA SER A 245 7.44 4.33 11.13
C SER A 245 6.97 3.39 10.03
N ASP A 246 6.91 3.92 8.81
CA ASP A 246 6.34 3.35 7.58
C ASP A 246 6.79 1.91 7.28
N ILE A 247 6.36 0.95 8.09
CA ILE A 247 6.16 -0.41 7.63
C ILE A 247 4.90 -0.31 6.79
N ASP A 248 5.12 -0.26 5.47
CA ASP A 248 4.11 -0.32 4.43
C ASP A 248 3.44 -1.70 4.42
N ILE A 249 2.84 -2.08 5.56
CA ILE A 249 1.68 -2.96 5.54
C ILE A 249 0.66 -2.09 4.85
N ARG A 250 0.56 -2.25 3.52
CA ARG A 250 -0.52 -1.72 2.71
C ARG A 250 -1.77 -1.84 3.57
N LYS A 251 -2.23 -0.72 4.14
CA LYS A 251 -3.57 -0.65 4.68
C LYS A 251 -4.39 -1.01 3.46
N PHE A 252 -4.94 -2.21 3.47
CA PHE A 252 -6.02 -2.54 2.57
C PHE A 252 -7.08 -1.52 2.93
N ASP A 253 -7.12 -0.42 2.19
CA ASP A 253 -8.14 0.61 2.28
C ASP A 253 -9.41 -0.09 1.86
N ASN A 254 -10.08 -0.64 2.87
CA ASN A 254 -11.30 -1.39 2.69
C ASN A 254 -12.30 -0.47 1.97
N PRO A 255 -12.99 -0.94 0.91
CA PRO A 255 -13.98 -0.14 0.17
C PRO A 255 -15.13 0.40 1.04
N VAL A 256 -15.31 -0.21 2.21
CA VAL A 256 -16.32 0.12 3.21
C VAL A 256 -15.66 0.99 4.29
N TYR A 257 -16.23 2.17 4.55
CA TYR A 257 -15.97 2.91 5.79
C TYR A 257 -17.10 2.60 6.77
N ALA A 258 -16.77 2.25 8.01
CA ALA A 258 -17.74 1.93 9.06
C ALA A 258 -17.17 2.18 10.46
N LYS A 259 -17.77 3.12 11.21
CA LYS A 259 -17.41 3.39 12.61
C LYS A 259 -18.62 3.50 13.51
N LEU A 260 -18.59 2.77 14.62
CA LEU A 260 -19.58 2.88 15.69
C LEU A 260 -19.17 3.94 16.71
N PHE A 261 -20.11 4.84 17.04
CA PHE A 261 -19.92 5.85 18.07
C PHE A 261 -21.15 5.96 19.00
N PRO A 262 -20.95 6.22 20.30
CA PRO A 262 -19.65 6.18 20.99
C PRO A 262 -19.08 4.76 21.10
N ASN A 263 -17.78 4.64 21.31
CA ASN A 263 -17.10 3.38 21.60
C ASN A 263 -15.91 3.66 22.53
N PRO A 264 -15.95 3.27 23.81
CA PRO A 264 -16.98 2.44 24.46
C PRO A 264 -18.38 3.08 24.55
N ASN A 265 -19.43 2.27 24.70
CA ASN A 265 -20.81 2.75 24.90
C ASN A 265 -21.61 1.89 25.89
N ASN A 266 -22.81 2.34 26.25
CA ASN A 266 -23.72 1.69 27.20
C ASN A 266 -24.83 0.85 26.52
N GLY A 267 -24.65 0.47 25.26
CA GLY A 267 -25.66 -0.20 24.44
C GLY A 267 -26.40 0.75 23.49
N ASN A 268 -26.21 2.06 23.61
CA ASN A 268 -26.68 3.06 22.64
C ASN A 268 -25.53 3.45 21.71
N MET A 269 -25.69 3.20 20.41
CA MET A 269 -24.66 3.47 19.42
C MET A 269 -25.25 3.83 18.06
N GLN A 270 -24.46 4.53 17.25
CA GLN A 270 -24.78 4.86 15.88
C GLN A 270 -23.62 4.44 15.00
N LEU A 271 -23.94 3.87 13.84
CA LEU A 271 -22.98 3.51 12.82
C LEU A 271 -22.89 4.65 11.80
N GLU A 272 -21.72 5.27 11.70
CA GLU A 272 -21.36 6.11 10.56
C GLU A 272 -20.73 5.21 9.50
N TYR A 273 -21.24 5.23 8.27
CA TYR A 273 -20.71 4.39 7.21
C TYR A 273 -20.81 5.02 5.82
N SER A 274 -20.00 4.52 4.89
CA SER A 274 -20.04 4.88 3.47
C SER A 274 -19.84 3.63 2.65
N LEU A 275 -20.80 3.32 1.78
CA LEU A 275 -20.75 2.20 0.84
C LEU A 275 -20.45 2.72 -0.58
N PRO A 276 -19.83 1.90 -1.44
CA PRO A 276 -19.74 2.16 -2.88
C PRO A 276 -21.14 2.38 -3.50
N LYS A 277 -21.21 3.25 -4.50
CA LYS A 277 -22.49 3.65 -5.10
C LYS A 277 -23.19 2.46 -5.76
N GLY A 278 -24.36 2.09 -5.25
CA GLY A 278 -25.23 1.06 -5.82
C GLY A 278 -25.05 -0.35 -5.24
N GLU A 279 -24.27 -0.50 -4.17
CA GLU A 279 -24.12 -1.78 -3.47
C GLU A 279 -24.76 -1.71 -2.07
N ASP A 280 -25.57 -2.73 -1.74
CA ASP A 280 -26.13 -2.90 -0.41
C ASP A 280 -25.08 -3.52 0.52
N GLY A 281 -25.09 -3.11 1.78
CA GLY A 281 -24.20 -3.61 2.81
C GLY A 281 -24.94 -4.36 3.91
N GLU A 282 -24.21 -5.04 4.77
CA GLU A 282 -24.73 -5.67 5.97
C GLU A 282 -23.86 -5.30 7.17
N LEU A 283 -24.49 -4.90 8.28
CA LEU A 283 -23.85 -4.81 9.58
C LEU A 283 -24.18 -6.06 10.39
N LEU A 284 -23.15 -6.67 10.98
CA LEU A 284 -23.23 -7.81 11.89
C LEU A 284 -22.44 -7.50 13.16
N ILE A 285 -23.03 -7.71 14.34
CA ILE A 285 -22.35 -7.63 15.64
C ILE A 285 -22.24 -9.04 16.20
N LEU A 286 -21.04 -9.40 16.63
CA LEU A 286 -20.65 -10.72 17.12
C LEU A 286 -20.09 -10.60 18.54
N ASP A 287 -20.33 -11.60 19.38
CA ASP A 287 -19.53 -11.78 20.59
C ASP A 287 -18.14 -12.39 20.27
N VAL A 288 -17.27 -12.47 21.28
CA VAL A 288 -15.91 -13.04 21.14
C VAL A 288 -15.89 -14.52 20.76
N SER A 289 -17.00 -15.24 20.91
CA SER A 289 -17.15 -16.62 20.46
C SER A 289 -17.62 -16.73 19.00
N GLY A 290 -17.91 -15.60 18.35
CA GLY A 290 -18.43 -15.54 16.99
C GLY A 290 -19.95 -15.67 16.91
N LYS A 291 -20.67 -15.61 18.03
CA LYS A 291 -22.14 -15.69 18.05
C LYS A 291 -22.73 -14.37 17.58
N GLU A 292 -23.71 -14.44 16.68
CA GLU A 292 -24.45 -13.27 16.19
C GLU A 292 -25.34 -12.66 17.28
N ILE A 293 -25.17 -11.36 17.48
CA ILE A 293 -25.89 -10.55 18.48
C ILE A 293 -26.88 -9.61 17.80
N TYR A 294 -26.50 -9.04 16.65
CA TYR A 294 -27.33 -8.11 15.90
C TYR A 294 -26.94 -8.12 14.43
N LYS A 295 -27.93 -8.01 13.53
CA LYS A 295 -27.73 -8.02 12.07
C LYS A 295 -28.72 -7.09 11.41
N THR A 296 -28.27 -6.29 10.45
CA THR A 296 -29.15 -5.38 9.70
C THR A 296 -28.55 -5.00 8.35
N GLU A 297 -29.40 -4.70 7.38
CA GLU A 297 -28.98 -4.23 6.05
C GLU A 297 -28.64 -2.73 6.08
N LEU A 298 -27.64 -2.34 5.29
CA LEU A 298 -27.15 -0.98 5.14
C LEU A 298 -27.46 -0.48 3.73
N LEU A 299 -28.15 0.64 3.64
CA LEU A 299 -28.53 1.24 2.36
C LEU A 299 -27.43 2.18 1.84
N PRO A 300 -27.14 2.21 0.53
CA PRO A 300 -26.03 2.98 -0.06
C PRO A 300 -26.18 4.50 0.02
N ASN A 301 -27.41 5.01 0.21
CA ASN A 301 -27.70 6.45 0.28
C ASN A 301 -27.80 6.99 1.72
N GLN A 302 -27.49 6.16 2.72
CA GLN A 302 -27.50 6.54 4.12
C GLN A 302 -26.07 6.60 4.65
N LYS A 303 -25.77 7.62 5.46
CA LYS A 303 -24.44 7.82 6.07
C LYS A 303 -24.40 7.48 7.55
N LEU A 304 -25.58 7.41 8.18
CA LEU A 304 -25.72 7.24 9.61
C LEU A 304 -26.91 6.32 9.89
N LEU A 305 -26.66 5.23 10.62
CA LEU A 305 -27.68 4.31 11.10
C LEU A 305 -27.70 4.37 12.63
N THR A 306 -28.84 4.68 13.21
CA THR A 306 -29.05 4.54 14.65
C THR A 306 -29.40 3.10 14.96
N ILE A 307 -28.61 2.46 15.81
CA ILE A 307 -28.85 1.08 16.23
C ILE A 307 -29.80 1.11 17.44
N PRO A 308 -30.92 0.36 17.42
CA PRO A 308 -31.80 0.25 18.58
C PRO A 308 -31.00 -0.22 19.80
N THR A 309 -31.33 0.27 20.99
CA THR A 309 -30.62 -0.11 22.22
C THR A 309 -30.60 -1.63 22.37
N ILE A 310 -29.40 -2.22 22.31
CA ILE A 310 -29.22 -3.66 22.45
C ILE A 310 -28.93 -3.95 23.92
N SER A 311 -29.77 -4.76 24.57
CA SER A 311 -29.52 -5.19 25.95
C SER A 311 -28.51 -6.34 25.98
N ILE A 312 -27.24 -6.01 25.77
CA ILE A 312 -26.09 -6.92 25.85
C ILE A 312 -25.26 -6.66 27.10
N ALA A 313 -24.56 -7.69 27.58
CA ALA A 313 -23.70 -7.62 28.76
C ALA A 313 -22.50 -6.68 28.52
N GLU A 314 -21.90 -6.21 29.60
CA GLU A 314 -20.63 -5.50 29.53
C GLU A 314 -19.55 -6.44 29.00
N GLY A 315 -18.75 -5.96 28.05
CA GLY A 315 -17.77 -6.81 27.40
C GLY A 315 -17.25 -6.27 26.08
N ILE A 316 -16.37 -7.06 25.48
CA ILE A 316 -15.79 -6.81 24.15
C ILE A 316 -16.60 -7.60 23.12
N TYR A 317 -16.89 -6.95 22.02
CA TYR A 317 -17.61 -7.48 20.87
C TYR A 317 -16.84 -7.11 19.60
N LEU A 318 -17.19 -7.77 18.50
CA LEU A 318 -16.72 -7.41 17.16
C LEU A 318 -17.92 -6.97 16.35
N TYR A 319 -17.76 -5.95 15.52
CA TYR A 319 -18.74 -5.66 14.48
C TYR A 319 -18.07 -5.78 13.12
N ARG A 320 -18.84 -6.30 12.17
CA ARG A 320 -18.45 -6.48 10.78
C ARG A 320 -19.43 -5.70 9.90
N VAL A 321 -18.90 -4.94 8.96
CA VAL A 321 -19.70 -4.39 7.86
C VAL A 321 -19.23 -4.99 6.56
N SER A 322 -20.11 -5.63 5.79
CA SER A 322 -19.76 -6.33 4.55
C SER A 322 -20.59 -5.92 3.33
N LEU A 323 -19.98 -5.99 2.14
CA LEU A 323 -20.65 -5.92 0.83
C LEU A 323 -20.65 -7.32 0.22
N GLY A 324 -21.81 -7.97 0.17
CA GLY A 324 -21.94 -9.35 -0.33
C GLY A 324 -20.97 -10.32 0.37
N GLU A 325 -20.32 -11.20 -0.42
CA GLU A 325 -19.48 -12.29 0.12
C GLU A 325 -17.99 -11.93 0.29
N GLY A 326 -17.52 -10.75 -0.14
CA GLY A 326 -16.08 -10.53 -0.34
C GLY A 326 -15.44 -9.38 0.45
N ILE A 327 -16.14 -8.27 0.64
CA ILE A 327 -15.57 -7.07 1.25
C ILE A 327 -16.12 -6.94 2.66
N SER A 328 -15.26 -6.88 3.67
CA SER A 328 -15.72 -6.60 5.04
C SER A 328 -14.73 -5.80 5.86
N VAL A 329 -15.23 -4.79 6.59
CA VAL A 329 -14.52 -4.16 7.70
C VAL A 329 -14.92 -4.87 8.97
N THR A 330 -13.95 -5.29 9.77
CA THR A 330 -14.21 -5.84 11.11
C THR A 330 -13.46 -4.99 12.13
N GLU A 331 -14.17 -4.52 13.15
CA GLU A 331 -13.65 -3.60 14.16
C GLU A 331 -14.17 -3.96 15.55
N LYS A 332 -13.49 -3.47 16.59
CA LYS A 332 -13.81 -3.76 17.98
C LYS A 332 -14.92 -2.85 18.51
N LEU A 333 -15.87 -3.41 19.24
CA LEU A 333 -16.92 -2.71 19.99
C LEU A 333 -16.77 -3.00 21.50
N VAL A 334 -16.87 -1.98 22.34
CA VAL A 334 -16.75 -2.13 23.80
C VAL A 334 -18.01 -1.61 24.48
N ILE A 335 -18.64 -2.45 25.29
CA ILE A 335 -19.83 -2.10 26.08
C ILE A 335 -19.45 -1.99 27.55
N ILE A 336 -19.74 -0.83 28.15
CA ILE A 336 -19.53 -0.51 29.57
C ILE A 336 -20.80 0.19 30.07
N ARG A 337 -21.35 -0.24 31.21
CA ARG A 337 -22.55 0.38 31.81
C ARG A 337 -22.23 1.17 33.06
#